data_AF-A0AAW8TI56-F1
#
_entry.id   AF-A0AAW8TI56-F1
#
_cell.length_a   1.000
_cell.length_b   1.000
_cell.length_c   1.000
_cell.angle_alpha   90.00
_cell.angle_beta   90.00
_cell.angle_gamma   90.00
#
_symmetry.space_group_name_H-M   'P 1'
#
loop_
_entity.id
_entity.type
_entity.pdbx_description
1 polymer ?
#
loop_
_entity_poly.entity_id
_entity_poly.type
_entity_poly.pdbx_seq_one_letter_code
_entity_poly.pdbx_strand_id
1 'polypeptide(L)'
;GDCAQLNLEIEISANDHIESTIATYHRENLATQDEAESGESDEKLMTPLTTKQAIEKRSVLLQGDQDIDGIKNYLEMPTFEGKRFLTSDDLPIGSALWTGASFLSASHTIALSKSLNDCLTGIVLKFNPYNSSSGSSYTSQTSWWFIPKHHVTTSASGQNTFCPIFKQDGTFVGAKVITVSPTKIVGADVNAVGILYEYVLTGVYEV
;
A
#
# COMPACT_ATOMS: atom_id res chain seq x y z
N GLY A 1 25.12 -54.25 53.47
CA GLY A 1 26.09 -53.22 53.09
C GLY A 1 25.69 -51.97 53.84
N ASP A 2 26.53 -51.54 54.78
CA ASP A 2 26.25 -50.37 55.61
C ASP A 2 26.49 -49.09 54.82
N CYS A 3 25.50 -48.19 54.79
CA CYS A 3 25.67 -46.83 54.30
C CYS A 3 26.32 -46.01 55.42
N ALA A 4 27.55 -45.56 55.22
CA ALA A 4 28.22 -44.65 56.14
C ALA A 4 27.52 -43.28 56.13
N GLN A 5 27.16 -42.78 57.32
CA GLN A 5 26.64 -41.43 57.51
C GLN A 5 27.81 -40.43 57.52
N LEU A 6 27.76 -39.44 56.62
CA LEU A 6 28.75 -38.38 56.51
C LEU A 6 28.18 -37.12 57.20
N ASN A 7 28.76 -36.76 58.34
CA ASN A 7 28.47 -35.49 59.02
C ASN A 7 29.55 -34.48 58.64
N LEU A 8 29.14 -33.30 58.19
CA LEU A 8 30.01 -32.17 57.86
C LEU A 8 29.70 -31.01 58.83
N GLU A 9 30.68 -30.66 59.65
CA GLU A 9 30.68 -29.44 60.49
C GLU A 9 31.62 -28.42 59.83
N ILE A 10 31.11 -27.21 59.62
CA ILE A 10 31.86 -26.12 58.98
C ILE A 10 31.90 -24.96 59.96
N GLU A 11 33.10 -24.60 60.41
CA GLU A 11 33.33 -23.39 61.21
C GLU A 11 33.50 -22.19 60.29
N ILE A 12 32.63 -21.19 60.43
CA ILE A 12 32.73 -19.89 59.77
C ILE A 12 32.61 -18.77 60.81
N SER A 13 33.17 -17.60 60.53
CA SER A 13 32.95 -16.44 61.39
C SER A 13 31.51 -15.94 61.25
N ALA A 14 30.98 -15.31 62.30
CA ALA A 14 29.67 -14.67 62.24
C ALA A 14 29.60 -13.57 61.17
N ASN A 15 30.72 -12.88 60.90
CA ASN A 15 30.79 -11.84 59.87
C ASN A 15 30.62 -12.45 58.47
N ASP A 16 31.34 -13.53 58.18
CA ASP A 16 31.25 -14.22 56.88
C ASP A 16 29.83 -14.76 56.63
N HIS A 17 29.18 -15.27 57.69
CA HIS A 17 27.79 -15.71 57.60
C HIS A 17 26.82 -14.57 57.27
N ILE A 18 26.98 -13.40 57.91
CA ILE A 18 26.15 -12.22 57.68
C ILE A 18 26.35 -11.71 56.24
N GLU A 19 27.60 -11.58 55.79
CA GLU A 19 27.92 -11.12 54.43
C GLU A 19 27.34 -12.06 53.37
N SER A 20 27.49 -13.38 53.56
CA SER A 20 26.91 -14.39 52.66
C SER A 20 25.39 -14.30 52.59
N THR A 21 24.75 -14.05 53.73
CA THR A 21 23.29 -13.93 53.82
C THR A 21 22.80 -12.68 53.09
N ILE A 22 23.41 -11.51 53.34
CA ILE A 22 23.08 -10.24 52.66
C ILE A 22 23.29 -10.37 51.14
N ALA A 23 24.40 -10.98 50.72
CA ALA A 23 24.69 -11.18 49.29
C ALA A 23 23.64 -12.07 48.60
N THR A 24 23.13 -13.08 49.31
CA THR A 24 22.07 -13.96 48.80
C THR A 24 20.75 -13.21 48.66
N TYR A 25 20.29 -12.54 49.72
CA TYR A 25 19.08 -11.72 49.68
C TYR A 25 19.15 -10.61 48.63
N HIS A 26 20.28 -9.93 48.52
CA HIS A 26 20.46 -8.89 47.50
C HIS A 26 20.29 -9.46 46.10
N ARG A 27 20.89 -10.62 45.81
CA ARG A 27 20.79 -11.28 44.50
C ARG A 27 19.37 -11.77 44.20
N GLU A 28 18.68 -12.36 45.18
CA GLU A 28 17.30 -12.85 45.01
C GLU A 28 16.32 -11.73 44.70
N ASN A 29 16.57 -10.53 45.23
CA ASN A 29 15.74 -9.35 45.00
C ASN A 29 16.06 -8.60 43.70
N LEU A 30 17.14 -8.96 42.98
CA LEU A 30 17.41 -8.39 41.66
C LEU A 30 16.57 -9.11 40.61
N ALA A 31 15.99 -8.34 39.69
CA ALA A 31 15.32 -8.88 38.53
C ALA A 31 16.33 -9.63 37.64
N THR A 32 15.91 -10.78 37.13
CA THR A 32 16.53 -11.44 35.99
C THR A 32 16.15 -10.73 34.69
N GLN A 33 16.78 -11.11 33.57
CA GLN A 33 16.40 -10.60 32.26
C GLN A 33 14.93 -10.91 31.92
N ASP A 34 14.49 -12.14 32.15
CA ASP A 34 13.13 -12.57 31.82
C ASP A 34 12.08 -11.79 32.64
N GLU A 35 12.33 -11.62 33.95
CA GLU A 35 11.48 -10.79 34.83
C GLU A 35 11.45 -9.33 34.40
N ALA A 36 12.59 -8.80 33.94
CA ALA A 36 12.69 -7.43 33.45
C ALA A 36 11.94 -7.21 32.13
N GLU A 37 12.04 -8.15 31.20
CA GLU A 37 11.36 -8.09 29.91
C GLU A 37 9.85 -8.27 30.06
N SER A 38 9.40 -9.19 30.91
CA SER A 38 7.97 -9.36 31.21
C SER A 38 7.43 -8.14 31.98
N GLY A 39 8.20 -7.63 32.95
CA GLY A 39 7.87 -6.48 33.78
C GLY A 39 6.56 -6.66 34.57
N GLU A 40 6.31 -7.88 35.03
CA GLU A 40 5.11 -8.25 35.80
C GLU A 40 5.30 -8.16 37.31
N SER A 41 6.55 -8.12 37.80
CA SER A 41 6.87 -8.07 39.23
C SER A 41 7.09 -6.64 39.71
N ASP A 42 6.50 -6.29 40.85
CA ASP A 42 6.71 -5.06 41.61
C ASP A 42 7.64 -5.24 42.83
N GLU A 43 8.02 -6.48 43.16
CA GLU A 43 8.87 -6.83 44.29
C GLU A 43 10.38 -6.81 43.97
N LYS A 44 10.74 -6.84 42.68
CA LYS A 44 12.13 -6.96 42.21
C LYS A 44 12.76 -5.60 41.90
N LEU A 45 14.05 -5.47 42.21
CA LEU A 45 14.87 -4.33 41.89
C LEU A 45 15.55 -4.49 40.53
N MET A 46 15.52 -3.43 39.73
CA MET A 46 16.18 -3.39 38.42
C MET A 46 17.62 -2.90 38.55
N THR A 47 18.51 -3.53 37.78
CA THR A 47 19.87 -3.03 37.54
C THR A 47 19.88 -2.14 36.28
N PRO A 48 20.94 -1.35 36.03
CA PRO A 48 21.09 -0.65 34.76
C PRO A 48 21.01 -1.58 33.53
N LEU A 49 21.53 -2.80 33.65
CA LEU A 49 21.48 -3.80 32.57
C LEU A 49 20.06 -4.29 32.32
N THR A 50 19.35 -4.70 33.38
CA THR A 50 17.99 -5.22 33.23
C THR A 50 17.00 -4.13 32.82
N THR A 51 17.25 -2.89 33.22
CA THR A 51 16.51 -1.71 32.72
C THR A 51 16.70 -1.53 31.22
N LYS A 52 17.93 -1.67 30.72
CA LYS A 52 18.20 -1.63 29.27
C LYS A 52 17.42 -2.72 28.53
N GLN A 53 17.46 -3.96 29.02
CA GLN A 53 16.76 -5.10 28.42
C GLN A 53 15.24 -4.86 28.32
N ALA A 54 14.62 -4.38 29.40
CA ALA A 54 13.19 -4.06 29.43
C ALA A 54 12.81 -2.96 28.42
N ILE A 55 13.63 -1.92 28.30
CA ILE A 55 13.40 -0.81 27.36
C ILE A 55 13.54 -1.30 25.91
N GLU A 56 14.61 -2.03 25.59
CA GLU A 56 14.86 -2.54 24.23
C GLU A 56 13.74 -3.47 23.77
N LYS A 57 13.19 -4.31 24.66
CA LYS A 57 12.07 -5.21 24.33
C LYS A 57 10.77 -4.48 23.97
N ARG A 58 10.54 -3.28 24.50
CA ARG A 58 9.27 -2.53 24.40
C ARG A 58 9.34 -1.34 23.44
N SER A 59 10.50 -1.04 22.89
CA SER A 59 10.74 0.12 22.03
C SER A 59 11.02 -0.28 20.59
N VAL A 60 10.87 0.68 19.68
CA VAL A 60 11.38 0.56 18.31
C VAL A 60 12.83 1.05 18.32
N LEU A 61 13.76 0.18 17.96
CA LEU A 61 15.18 0.49 17.89
C LEU A 61 15.51 1.30 16.63
N LEU A 62 16.62 2.05 16.68
CA LEU A 62 17.07 2.89 15.57
C LEU A 62 17.73 2.13 14.42
N GLN A 63 18.08 0.85 14.63
CA GLN A 63 18.81 0.03 13.67
C GLN A 63 18.29 -1.41 13.72
N GLY A 64 18.49 -2.12 12.61
CA GLY A 64 18.05 -3.50 12.45
C GLY A 64 16.58 -3.60 12.00
N ASP A 65 16.28 -4.70 11.34
CA ASP A 65 14.92 -5.04 10.91
C ASP A 65 14.08 -5.41 12.13
N GLN A 66 12.86 -4.88 12.21
CA GLN A 66 11.97 -5.07 13.34
C GLN A 66 10.52 -5.22 12.87
N ASP A 67 9.85 -6.23 13.40
CA ASP A 67 8.39 -6.37 13.26
C ASP A 67 7.71 -5.56 14.37
N ILE A 68 6.85 -4.62 13.96
CA ILE A 68 6.16 -3.73 14.89
C ILE A 68 4.65 -4.01 14.85
N ASP A 69 4.14 -4.59 15.92
CA ASP A 69 2.72 -4.92 16.04
C ASP A 69 1.83 -3.71 16.35
N GLY A 70 0.56 -3.81 15.96
CA GLY A 70 -0.50 -2.84 16.22
C GLY A 70 -0.55 -1.65 15.26
N ILE A 71 -1.70 -0.97 15.21
CA ILE A 71 -1.93 0.18 14.32
C ILE A 71 -1.07 1.37 14.75
N LYS A 72 -0.32 1.95 13.81
CA LYS A 72 0.48 3.17 14.02
C LYS A 72 -0.16 4.34 13.28
N ASN A 73 -0.70 5.28 14.06
CA ASN A 73 -1.22 6.53 13.54
C ASN A 73 -0.14 7.60 13.65
N TYR A 74 0.31 8.13 12.52
CA TYR A 74 1.29 9.21 12.46
C TYR A 74 0.57 10.55 12.27
N LEU A 75 1.08 11.62 12.90
CA LEU A 75 0.55 12.98 12.69
C LEU A 75 0.77 13.44 11.23
N GLU A 76 1.89 13.04 10.65
CA GLU A 76 2.25 13.23 9.25
C GLU A 76 2.74 11.90 8.67
N MET A 77 2.46 11.65 7.40
CA MET A 77 2.88 10.40 6.75
C MET A 77 4.42 10.33 6.72
N PRO A 78 5.03 9.23 7.20
CA PRO A 78 6.48 9.10 7.18
C PRO A 78 7.02 9.12 5.74
N THR A 79 8.30 9.43 5.60
CA THR A 79 9.01 9.39 4.32
C THR A 79 10.21 8.47 4.41
N PHE A 80 10.59 7.87 3.30
CA PHE A 80 11.83 7.11 3.16
C PHE A 80 12.75 7.85 2.20
N GLU A 81 13.91 8.31 2.70
CA GLU A 81 14.82 9.17 1.93
C GLU A 81 14.12 10.42 1.35
N GLY A 82 13.16 11.00 2.07
CA GLY A 82 12.36 12.13 1.61
C GLY A 82 11.30 11.78 0.55
N LYS A 83 11.12 10.50 0.22
CA LYS A 83 10.08 10.02 -0.69
C LYS A 83 8.85 9.56 0.08
N ARG A 84 7.68 9.83 -0.48
CA ARG A 84 6.40 9.38 0.07
C ARG A 84 6.27 7.86 -0.05
N PHE A 85 5.80 7.20 1.00
CA PHE A 85 5.32 5.82 0.88
C PHE A 85 4.03 5.77 0.07
N LEU A 86 3.81 4.70 -0.68
CA LEU A 86 2.53 4.40 -1.33
C LEU A 86 1.87 3.26 -0.57
N THR A 87 0.64 3.46 -0.13
CA THR A 87 -0.20 2.40 0.45
C THR A 87 -1.19 1.87 -0.59
N SER A 88 -1.91 0.80 -0.26
CA SER A 88 -3.01 0.33 -1.10
C SER A 88 -4.11 1.37 -1.30
N ASP A 89 -4.29 2.27 -0.32
CA ASP A 89 -5.31 3.31 -0.34
C ASP A 89 -4.92 4.47 -1.26
N ASP A 90 -3.62 4.62 -1.56
CA ASP A 90 -3.13 5.57 -2.56
C ASP A 90 -3.37 5.10 -4.00
N LEU A 91 -3.71 3.82 -4.20
CA LEU A 91 -4.05 3.31 -5.52
C LEU A 91 -5.49 3.69 -5.85
N PRO A 92 -5.75 4.36 -6.99
CA PRO A 92 -7.08 4.81 -7.36
C PRO A 92 -7.94 3.63 -7.83
N ILE A 93 -8.39 2.81 -6.89
CA ILE A 93 -9.23 1.65 -7.16
C ILE A 93 -10.70 2.08 -7.08
N GLY A 94 -11.36 2.12 -8.23
CA GLY A 94 -12.83 1.99 -8.30
C GLY A 94 -13.65 3.27 -8.52
N SER A 95 -13.07 4.47 -8.48
CA SER A 95 -13.80 5.69 -8.84
C SER A 95 -13.63 6.02 -10.32
N ALA A 96 -14.69 5.82 -11.10
CA ALA A 96 -14.68 6.20 -12.51
C ALA A 96 -14.60 7.73 -12.65
N LEU A 97 -13.68 8.22 -13.47
CA LEU A 97 -13.62 9.63 -13.87
C LEU A 97 -14.78 10.00 -14.80
N TRP A 98 -15.31 9.01 -15.50
CA TRP A 98 -16.51 9.11 -16.33
C TRP A 98 -17.09 7.72 -16.59
N THR A 99 -18.42 7.63 -16.69
CA THR A 99 -19.13 6.44 -17.21
C THR A 99 -20.27 6.88 -18.13
N GLY A 100 -20.64 6.03 -19.08
CA GLY A 100 -21.72 6.31 -20.03
C GLY A 100 -21.62 5.44 -21.28
N ALA A 101 -22.10 5.97 -22.40
CA ALA A 101 -21.85 5.40 -23.73
C ALA A 101 -21.59 6.55 -24.69
N SER A 102 -20.42 6.54 -25.33
CA SER A 102 -20.05 7.55 -26.33
C SER A 102 -19.30 6.93 -27.49
N PHE A 103 -19.77 7.22 -28.71
CA PHE A 103 -19.07 6.82 -29.93
C PHE A 103 -17.78 7.60 -30.16
N LEU A 104 -17.60 8.71 -29.44
CA LEU A 104 -16.48 9.64 -29.60
C LEU A 104 -16.36 10.16 -31.04
N SER A 105 -17.47 10.50 -31.71
CA SER A 105 -17.41 11.33 -32.92
C SER A 105 -16.94 12.76 -32.60
N ALA A 106 -16.66 13.60 -33.60
CA ALA A 106 -16.17 14.97 -33.35
C ALA A 106 -17.14 15.84 -32.55
N SER A 107 -18.44 15.51 -32.54
CA SER A 107 -19.44 16.20 -31.74
C SER A 107 -19.42 15.81 -30.24
N HIS A 108 -18.69 14.76 -29.87
CA HIS A 108 -18.65 14.27 -28.50
C HIS A 108 -17.43 14.83 -27.74
N THR A 109 -17.71 15.37 -26.55
CA THR A 109 -16.69 15.75 -25.57
C THR A 109 -17.03 15.09 -24.24
N ILE A 110 -16.08 14.37 -23.68
CA ILE A 110 -16.16 13.74 -22.36
C ILE A 110 -15.43 14.61 -21.36
N ALA A 111 -16.13 15.11 -20.35
CA ALA A 111 -15.52 15.81 -19.21
C ALA A 111 -15.10 14.78 -18.15
N LEU A 112 -13.88 14.94 -17.63
CA LEU A 112 -13.35 14.09 -16.55
C LEU A 112 -13.67 14.74 -15.19
N SER A 113 -14.10 13.94 -14.20
CA SER A 113 -14.38 14.44 -12.84
C SER A 113 -13.11 14.85 -12.08
N LYS A 114 -11.93 14.40 -12.52
CA LYS A 114 -10.60 14.76 -12.03
C LYS A 114 -9.70 15.04 -13.23
N SER A 115 -8.79 16.00 -13.11
CA SER A 115 -7.82 16.25 -14.18
C SER A 115 -6.83 15.08 -14.31
N LEU A 116 -6.52 14.67 -15.53
CA LEU A 116 -5.44 13.73 -15.83
C LEU A 116 -4.07 14.22 -15.31
N ASN A 117 -3.87 15.53 -15.16
CA ASN A 117 -2.65 16.08 -14.56
C ASN A 117 -2.53 15.71 -13.07
N ASP A 118 -3.68 15.60 -12.39
CA ASP A 118 -3.78 15.29 -10.96
C ASP A 118 -3.89 13.78 -10.71
N CYS A 119 -4.04 12.97 -11.75
CA CYS A 119 -3.99 11.51 -11.65
C CYS A 119 -2.59 11.03 -11.24
N LEU A 120 -2.52 9.93 -10.49
CA LEU A 120 -1.26 9.37 -10.01
C LEU A 120 -0.34 8.96 -11.17
N THR A 121 -0.83 8.11 -12.08
CA THR A 121 -0.04 7.65 -13.24
C THR A 121 -0.71 7.95 -14.58
N GLY A 122 -2.04 7.87 -14.65
CA GLY A 122 -2.78 8.19 -15.86
C GLY A 122 -4.25 7.77 -15.78
N ILE A 123 -4.81 7.47 -16.95
CA ILE A 123 -6.17 6.95 -17.07
C ILE A 123 -6.21 5.74 -17.98
N VAL A 124 -7.20 4.87 -17.76
CA VAL A 124 -7.53 3.79 -18.69
C VAL A 124 -8.93 4.02 -19.25
N LEU A 125 -9.04 3.90 -20.57
CA LEU A 125 -10.29 3.93 -21.31
C LEU A 125 -10.83 2.52 -21.47
N LYS A 126 -12.13 2.36 -21.23
CA LYS A 126 -12.86 1.12 -21.45
C LYS A 126 -13.77 1.26 -22.66
N PHE A 127 -13.57 0.42 -23.65
CA PHE A 127 -14.39 0.32 -24.85
C PHE A 127 -15.18 -0.98 -24.88
N ASN A 128 -16.42 -0.91 -25.35
CA ASN A 128 -17.30 -2.06 -25.52
C ASN A 128 -17.96 -2.00 -26.91
N PRO A 129 -18.26 -3.16 -27.53
CA PRO A 129 -19.17 -3.18 -28.66
C PRO A 129 -20.55 -2.65 -28.23
N TYR A 130 -21.27 -2.02 -29.14
CA TYR A 130 -22.55 -1.35 -28.91
C TYR A 130 -23.62 -1.93 -29.81
N ASN A 131 -24.76 -2.31 -29.21
CA ASN A 131 -25.93 -2.71 -29.95
C ASN A 131 -26.83 -1.49 -30.16
N SER A 132 -26.79 -0.92 -31.36
CA SER A 132 -27.62 0.24 -31.73
C SER A 132 -29.12 -0.07 -31.72
N SER A 133 -29.51 -1.33 -31.89
CA SER A 133 -30.93 -1.73 -31.87
C SER A 133 -31.50 -1.75 -30.44
N SER A 134 -30.69 -2.11 -29.44
CA SER A 134 -31.12 -2.11 -28.02
C SER A 134 -30.61 -0.89 -27.23
N GLY A 135 -29.84 -0.01 -27.85
CA GLY A 135 -29.29 1.19 -27.22
C GLY A 135 -28.28 0.90 -26.10
N SER A 136 -27.69 -0.30 -26.06
CA SER A 136 -26.90 -0.78 -24.93
C SER A 136 -25.54 -1.36 -25.35
N SER A 137 -24.55 -1.24 -24.48
CA SER A 137 -23.21 -1.81 -24.69
C SER A 137 -23.14 -3.28 -24.27
N TYR A 138 -22.43 -4.11 -25.02
CA TYR A 138 -22.14 -5.48 -24.63
C TYR A 138 -21.08 -5.52 -23.53
N THR A 139 -21.34 -6.20 -22.42
CA THR A 139 -20.41 -6.26 -21.27
C THR A 139 -19.40 -7.40 -21.33
N SER A 140 -19.63 -8.42 -22.18
CA SER A 140 -18.79 -9.61 -22.31
C SER A 140 -17.53 -9.42 -23.16
N GLN A 141 -17.43 -8.30 -23.88
CA GLN A 141 -16.26 -7.95 -24.69
C GLN A 141 -15.81 -6.53 -24.35
N THR A 142 -14.60 -6.39 -23.84
CA THR A 142 -14.01 -5.09 -23.45
C THR A 142 -12.63 -4.95 -24.04
N SER A 143 -12.34 -3.77 -24.58
CA SER A 143 -10.99 -3.35 -24.94
C SER A 143 -10.57 -2.22 -24.03
N TRP A 144 -9.35 -2.30 -23.51
CA TRP A 144 -8.80 -1.33 -22.56
C TRP A 144 -7.62 -0.62 -23.19
N TRP A 145 -7.51 0.68 -22.97
CA TRP A 145 -6.40 1.49 -23.47
C TRP A 145 -5.89 2.44 -22.41
N PHE A 146 -4.59 2.37 -22.12
CA PHE A 146 -3.94 3.24 -21.15
C PHE A 146 -3.46 4.54 -21.81
N ILE A 147 -3.74 5.67 -21.15
CA ILE A 147 -3.20 6.98 -21.49
C ILE A 147 -2.38 7.47 -20.29
N PRO A 148 -1.04 7.57 -20.43
CA PRO A 148 -0.21 8.07 -19.36
C PRO A 148 -0.47 9.55 -19.11
N LYS A 149 -0.35 10.01 -17.86
CA LYS A 149 -0.48 11.44 -17.54
C LYS A 149 0.49 12.33 -18.31
N HIS A 150 1.66 11.79 -18.66
CA HIS A 150 2.66 12.44 -19.51
C HIS A 150 2.10 12.95 -20.86
N HIS A 151 1.00 12.36 -21.33
CA HIS A 151 0.31 12.82 -22.52
C HIS A 151 -0.17 14.28 -22.42
N VAL A 152 -0.57 14.74 -21.24
CA VAL A 152 -1.11 16.10 -21.04
C VAL A 152 -0.18 17.05 -20.31
N THR A 153 0.93 16.54 -19.75
CA THR A 153 1.95 17.36 -19.06
C THR A 153 3.09 17.81 -19.97
N THR A 154 3.09 17.38 -21.22
CA THR A 154 4.11 17.69 -22.22
C THR A 154 3.49 18.42 -23.42
N SER A 155 4.30 18.70 -24.45
CA SER A 155 3.83 19.26 -25.73
C SER A 155 2.84 18.36 -26.49
N ALA A 156 2.59 17.13 -26.01
CA ALA A 156 1.55 16.25 -26.55
C ALA A 156 0.13 16.61 -26.10
N SER A 157 -0.03 17.55 -25.16
CA SER A 157 -1.35 17.97 -24.69
C SER A 157 -2.19 18.54 -25.84
N GLY A 158 -3.42 18.02 -26.02
CA GLY A 158 -4.28 18.40 -27.12
C GLY A 158 -3.88 17.81 -28.48
N GLN A 159 -2.95 16.84 -28.51
CA GLN A 159 -2.66 16.05 -29.72
C GLN A 159 -3.60 14.85 -29.83
N ASN A 160 -3.68 14.32 -31.05
CA ASN A 160 -4.45 13.11 -31.30
C ASN A 160 -3.69 11.89 -30.79
N THR A 161 -4.41 11.01 -30.10
CA THR A 161 -3.97 9.66 -29.76
C THR A 161 -4.87 8.63 -30.43
N PHE A 162 -4.27 7.49 -30.74
CA PHE A 162 -4.95 6.35 -31.32
C PHE A 162 -5.15 5.32 -30.21
N CYS A 163 -6.38 4.82 -30.08
CA CYS A 163 -6.76 3.79 -29.13
C CYS A 163 -7.14 2.53 -29.90
N PRO A 164 -6.20 1.61 -30.16
CA PRO A 164 -6.47 0.31 -30.76
C PRO A 164 -7.57 -0.43 -30.02
N ILE A 165 -8.51 -0.98 -30.79
CA ILE A 165 -9.59 -1.85 -30.32
C ILE A 165 -9.33 -3.26 -30.85
N PHE A 166 -9.38 -4.21 -29.94
CA PHE A 166 -9.26 -5.63 -30.24
C PHE A 166 -10.53 -6.37 -29.82
N LYS A 167 -10.85 -7.44 -30.54
CA LYS A 167 -11.84 -8.42 -30.11
C LYS A 167 -11.26 -9.31 -29.01
N GLN A 168 -12.13 -10.09 -28.37
CA GLN A 168 -11.73 -11.04 -27.32
C GLN A 168 -10.73 -12.09 -27.81
N ASP A 169 -10.75 -12.42 -29.10
CA ASP A 169 -9.81 -13.35 -29.74
C ASP A 169 -8.47 -12.70 -30.12
N GLY A 170 -8.25 -11.42 -29.81
CA GLY A 170 -7.05 -10.66 -30.15
C GLY A 170 -7.04 -10.07 -31.56
N THR A 171 -8.09 -10.25 -32.35
CA THR A 171 -8.18 -9.67 -33.69
C THR A 171 -8.30 -8.15 -33.61
N PHE A 172 -7.44 -7.44 -34.35
CA PHE A 172 -7.51 -5.99 -34.48
C PHE A 172 -8.78 -5.57 -35.23
N VAL A 173 -9.53 -4.63 -34.66
CA VAL A 173 -10.76 -4.06 -35.27
C VAL A 173 -10.45 -2.76 -35.98
N GLY A 174 -9.67 -1.91 -35.32
CA GLY A 174 -9.40 -0.53 -35.73
C GLY A 174 -8.90 0.29 -34.54
N ALA A 175 -8.63 1.57 -34.73
CA ALA A 175 -8.25 2.46 -33.62
C ALA A 175 -9.19 3.67 -33.56
N LYS A 176 -9.73 3.96 -32.36
CA LYS A 176 -10.42 5.23 -32.12
C LYS A 176 -9.39 6.36 -32.10
N VAL A 177 -9.71 7.48 -32.74
CA VAL A 177 -8.89 8.69 -32.70
C VAL A 177 -9.53 9.67 -31.73
N ILE A 178 -8.78 10.11 -30.73
CA ILE A 178 -9.26 11.08 -29.74
C ILE A 178 -8.22 12.14 -29.49
N THR A 179 -8.66 13.32 -29.08
CA THR A 179 -7.79 14.37 -28.55
C THR A 179 -7.91 14.39 -27.04
N VAL A 180 -6.79 14.30 -26.33
CA VAL A 180 -6.77 14.26 -24.86
C VAL A 180 -6.18 15.55 -24.31
N SER A 181 -6.87 16.13 -23.34
CA SER A 181 -6.44 17.33 -22.62
C SER A 181 -6.65 17.11 -21.12
N PRO A 182 -6.11 17.97 -20.24
CA PRO A 182 -6.10 17.71 -18.80
C PRO A 182 -7.47 17.38 -18.20
N THR A 183 -8.56 17.95 -18.70
CA THR A 183 -9.90 17.79 -18.09
C THR A 183 -10.94 17.16 -19.02
N LYS A 184 -10.57 16.82 -20.26
CA LYS A 184 -11.52 16.29 -21.23
C LYS A 184 -10.88 15.47 -22.35
N ILE A 185 -11.69 14.59 -22.92
CA ILE A 185 -11.41 13.80 -24.12
C ILE A 185 -12.40 14.23 -25.21
N VAL A 186 -11.89 14.55 -26.40
CA VAL A 186 -12.71 14.94 -27.55
C VAL A 186 -12.60 13.86 -28.62
N GLY A 187 -13.74 13.52 -29.22
CA GLY A 187 -13.80 12.56 -30.31
C GLY A 187 -13.36 13.14 -31.66
N ALA A 188 -13.39 12.31 -32.70
CA ALA A 188 -13.04 12.68 -34.07
C ALA A 188 -14.03 12.08 -35.08
N ASP A 189 -14.20 12.72 -36.23
CA ASP A 189 -15.18 12.28 -37.25
C ASP A 189 -14.93 10.86 -37.77
N VAL A 190 -13.66 10.44 -37.83
CA VAL A 190 -13.28 9.08 -38.25
C VAL A 190 -13.84 7.99 -37.33
N ASN A 191 -14.25 8.33 -36.10
CA ASN A 191 -14.85 7.36 -35.19
C ASN A 191 -16.33 7.08 -35.49
N ALA A 192 -16.95 7.90 -36.36
CA ALA A 192 -18.37 7.82 -36.71
C ALA A 192 -18.64 7.00 -37.98
N VAL A 193 -17.65 6.23 -38.47
CA VAL A 193 -17.75 5.47 -39.71
C VAL A 193 -17.31 4.01 -39.54
N GLY A 194 -17.91 3.13 -40.33
CA GLY A 194 -17.54 1.71 -40.41
C GLY A 194 -17.61 0.96 -39.08
N ILE A 195 -16.74 -0.04 -38.91
CA ILE A 195 -16.74 -0.92 -37.74
C ILE A 195 -16.38 -0.19 -36.43
N LEU A 196 -15.72 0.97 -36.50
CA LEU A 196 -15.45 1.79 -35.31
C LEU A 196 -16.74 2.33 -34.69
N TYR A 197 -17.77 2.57 -35.51
CA TYR A 197 -19.06 3.04 -35.01
C TYR A 197 -19.83 1.96 -34.23
N GLU A 198 -19.38 0.70 -34.26
CA GLU A 198 -19.94 -0.38 -33.44
C GLU A 198 -19.31 -0.45 -32.04
N TYR A 199 -18.37 0.43 -31.71
CA TYR A 199 -17.71 0.46 -30.40
C TYR A 199 -17.85 1.84 -29.74
N VAL A 200 -18.16 1.81 -28.45
CA VAL A 200 -18.33 3.01 -27.61
C VAL A 200 -17.40 2.97 -26.41
N LEU A 201 -16.96 4.15 -25.98
CA LEU A 201 -16.36 4.35 -24.67
C LEU A 201 -17.45 4.19 -23.61
N THR A 202 -17.22 3.34 -22.62
CA THR A 202 -18.16 3.08 -21.53
C THR A 202 -17.67 3.54 -20.17
N GLY A 203 -16.36 3.74 -20.02
CA GLY A 203 -15.77 4.20 -18.78
C GLY A 203 -14.38 4.79 -18.97
N VAL A 204 -14.04 5.71 -18.07
CA VAL A 204 -12.70 6.24 -17.86
C VAL A 204 -12.36 6.07 -16.40
N TYR A 205 -11.22 5.45 -16.11
CA TYR A 205 -10.78 5.16 -14.74
C TYR A 205 -9.38 5.73 -14.54
N GLU A 206 -9.11 6.26 -13.36
CA GLU A 206 -7.74 6.60 -12.96
C GLU A 206 -6.95 5.32 -12.69
N VAL A 207 -5.64 5.38 -12.96
CA VAL A 207 -4.66 4.36 -12.58
C VAL A 207 -3.38 4.99 -12.03
#